data_AF-X0PAB8-F1
#
_entry.id   AF-X0PAB8-F1
#
_cell.length_a   1.000
_cell.length_b   1.000
_cell.length_c   1.000
_cell.angle_alpha   90.00
_cell.angle_beta   90.00
_cell.angle_gamma   90.00
#
_symmetry.space_group_name_H-M   'P 1'
#
loop_
_entity.id
_entity.type
_entity.pdbx_description
1 polymer ?
#
loop_
_entity_poly.entity_id
_entity_poly.type
_entity_poly.pdbx_seq_one_letter_code
_entity_poly.pdbx_strand_id
1 'polypeptide(L)'
;MKRVLLSLKYVYYVISGAIALYLVYLYDGAVRLPYFESGSGWGILRMALDFKALDVYFLFNLLVMLPIIRIYFAQVSNDKTAQFETYKDRALRLHHSDAQANHKNRDWSANGVTANPWEYMHASTQSYQGVTDWLFKLAKGFFLNLLLLLFGPLFLGYWLIKKTARSAE
;
A
#
# COMPACT_ATOMS: atom_id res chain seq x y z
N MET A 1 12.68 22.09 -11.94
CA MET A 1 11.75 20.93 -11.98
C MET A 1 12.06 19.83 -10.96
N LYS A 2 13.25 19.23 -10.93
CA LYS A 2 13.56 18.08 -10.04
C LYS A 2 13.31 18.33 -8.54
N ARG A 3 13.67 19.52 -8.03
CA ARG A 3 13.46 19.89 -6.61
C ARG A 3 11.97 20.01 -6.25
N VAL A 4 11.16 20.55 -7.14
CA VAL A 4 9.70 20.70 -6.96
C VAL A 4 9.00 19.34 -6.94
N LEU A 5 9.43 18.41 -7.80
CA LEU A 5 8.92 17.05 -7.77
C LEU A 5 9.28 16.31 -6.48
N LEU A 6 10.48 16.57 -5.93
CA LEU A 6 10.92 15.97 -4.67
C LEU A 6 10.13 16.51 -3.48
N SER A 7 9.87 17.82 -3.41
CA SER A 7 9.03 18.41 -2.36
C SER A 7 7.59 17.90 -2.45
N LEU A 8 7.05 17.72 -3.65
CA LEU A 8 5.69 17.19 -3.84
C LEU A 8 5.60 15.72 -3.38
N LYS A 9 6.61 14.90 -3.70
CA LYS A 9 6.72 13.53 -3.18
C LYS A 9 6.84 13.48 -1.67
N TYR A 10 7.64 14.37 -1.08
CA TYR A 10 7.79 14.48 0.36
C TYR A 10 6.43 14.75 1.03
N VAL A 11 5.71 15.78 0.56
CA VAL A 11 4.37 16.12 1.07
C VAL A 11 3.42 14.94 0.93
N TYR A 12 3.42 14.27 -0.22
CA TYR A 12 2.60 13.07 -0.44
C TYR A 12 2.91 11.95 0.57
N TYR A 13 4.19 11.67 0.83
CA TYR A 13 4.57 10.64 1.81
C TYR A 13 4.16 11.01 3.23
N VAL A 14 4.33 12.28 3.63
CA VAL A 14 3.89 12.76 4.94
C VAL A 14 2.37 12.63 5.09
N ILE A 15 1.59 13.05 4.09
CA ILE A 15 0.11 12.90 4.12
C ILE A 15 -0.26 11.41 4.23
N SER A 16 0.37 10.55 3.44
CA SER A 16 0.10 9.11 3.48
C SER A 16 0.45 8.47 4.83
N GLY A 17 1.51 8.94 5.49
CA GLY A 17 1.91 8.51 6.82
C GLY A 17 1.02 9.06 7.92
N ALA A 18 0.46 10.26 7.72
CA ALA A 18 -0.42 10.91 8.69
C ALA A 18 -1.70 10.09 8.90
N ILE A 19 -2.18 9.39 7.86
CA ILE A 19 -3.30 8.45 7.96
C ILE A 19 -2.96 7.28 8.91
N ALA A 20 -1.73 6.77 8.85
CA ALA A 20 -1.27 5.71 9.75
C ALA A 20 -1.14 6.20 11.20
N LEU A 21 -0.55 7.39 11.38
CA LEU A 21 -0.43 8.02 12.69
C LEU A 21 -1.80 8.36 13.31
N TYR A 22 -2.74 8.81 12.49
CA TYR A 22 -4.13 9.06 12.90
C TYR A 22 -4.77 7.80 13.49
N LEU A 23 -4.57 6.62 12.87
CA LEU A 23 -5.09 5.36 13.39
C LEU A 23 -4.44 4.94 14.71
N VAL A 24 -3.14 5.20 14.89
CA VAL A 24 -2.45 4.97 16.17
C VAL A 24 -3.06 5.83 17.27
N TYR A 25 -3.30 7.12 17.01
CA TYR A 25 -3.91 8.02 17.98
C TYR A 25 -5.41 7.80 18.20
N LEU A 26 -6.10 7.23 17.22
CA LEU A 26 -7.46 6.75 17.40
C LEU A 26 -7.50 5.57 18.39
N TYR A 27 -6.53 4.65 18.29
CA TYR A 27 -6.42 3.51 19.21
C TYR A 27 -6.02 3.94 20.63
N ASP A 28 -5.07 4.86 20.77
CA ASP A 28 -4.64 5.41 22.06
C ASP A 28 -5.73 6.30 22.71
N GLY A 29 -6.77 6.65 21.97
CA GLY A 29 -7.87 7.51 22.44
C GLY A 29 -7.52 9.00 22.53
N ALA A 30 -6.35 9.39 22.02
CA ALA A 30 -5.90 10.78 21.85
C ALA A 30 -6.72 11.53 20.79
N VAL A 31 -7.20 10.81 19.78
CA VAL A 31 -8.18 11.31 18.79
C VAL A 31 -9.51 10.61 19.03
N ARG A 32 -10.51 11.37 19.44
CA ARG A 32 -11.86 10.83 19.66
C ARG A 32 -12.80 11.28 18.56
N LEU A 33 -13.47 10.30 17.98
CA LEU A 33 -14.49 10.53 16.98
C LEU A 33 -15.79 10.95 17.68
N PRO A 34 -16.40 12.06 17.28
CA PRO A 34 -17.57 12.64 17.96
C PRO A 34 -18.78 11.71 17.99
N TYR A 35 -18.89 10.79 17.03
CA TYR A 35 -19.99 9.83 16.91
C TYR A 35 -20.00 8.76 18.01
N PHE A 36 -18.86 8.45 18.63
CA PHE A 36 -18.78 7.41 19.66
C PHE A 36 -19.04 7.94 21.09
N GLU A 37 -19.07 9.26 21.28
CA GLU A 37 -19.28 9.88 22.61
C GLU A 37 -20.53 10.77 22.69
N SER A 38 -20.93 11.42 21.58
CA SER A 38 -22.08 12.32 21.58
C SER A 38 -23.31 11.67 20.94
N GLY A 39 -24.33 11.38 21.75
CA GLY A 39 -25.64 10.89 21.28
C GLY A 39 -26.38 11.85 20.34
N SER A 40 -25.87 13.07 20.11
CA SER A 40 -26.46 14.05 19.20
C SER A 40 -25.83 14.08 17.80
N GLY A 41 -24.79 13.28 17.51
CA GLY A 41 -24.20 13.18 16.17
C GLY A 41 -23.44 14.42 15.67
N TRP A 42 -23.51 15.55 16.38
CA TRP A 42 -22.79 16.79 16.10
C TRP A 42 -21.74 17.02 17.19
N GLY A 43 -20.53 16.50 16.99
CA GLY A 43 -19.39 16.83 17.83
C GLY A 43 -18.19 17.25 16.97
N ILE A 44 -17.36 18.13 17.52
CA ILE A 44 -16.11 18.57 16.89
C ILE A 44 -15.05 17.51 17.16
N LEU A 45 -14.21 17.20 16.17
CA LEU A 45 -13.03 16.35 16.35
C LEU A 45 -12.18 16.90 17.50
N ARG A 46 -12.06 16.13 18.58
CA ARG A 46 -11.24 16.50 19.73
C ARG A 46 -9.92 15.72 19.64
N MET A 47 -8.84 16.45 19.41
CA MET A 47 -7.48 15.93 19.53
C MET A 47 -6.89 16.43 20.84
N ALA A 48 -6.50 15.51 21.71
CA ALA A 48 -5.70 15.81 22.90
C ALA A 48 -4.30 15.24 22.66
N LEU A 49 -3.37 16.09 22.23
CA LEU A 49 -1.96 15.74 22.10
C LEU A 49 -1.24 16.20 23.36
N ASP A 50 -0.85 15.26 24.21
CA ASP A 50 -0.12 15.55 25.45
C ASP A 50 1.38 15.81 25.20
N PHE A 51 1.84 15.68 23.94
CA PHE A 51 3.24 15.83 23.51
C PHE A 51 4.23 15.02 24.37
N LYS A 52 3.83 13.80 24.74
CA LYS A 52 4.70 12.88 25.48
C LYS A 52 5.84 12.40 24.58
N ALA A 53 6.86 11.77 25.18
CA ALA A 53 8.01 11.27 24.44
C ALA A 53 7.62 10.33 23.28
N LEU A 54 6.53 9.56 23.42
CA LEU A 54 5.99 8.71 22.36
C LEU A 54 5.35 9.50 21.21
N ASP A 55 4.65 10.60 21.51
CA ASP A 55 4.06 11.46 20.48
C ASP A 55 5.16 12.13 19.64
N VAL A 56 6.22 12.61 20.32
CA VAL A 56 7.39 13.18 19.65
C VAL A 56 8.09 12.13 18.79
N TYR A 57 8.20 10.89 19.28
CA TYR A 57 8.76 9.77 18.52
C TYR A 57 7.99 9.51 17.22
N PHE A 58 6.65 9.41 17.31
CA PHE A 58 5.81 9.15 16.14
C PHE A 58 5.81 10.31 15.16
N LEU A 59 5.80 11.54 15.65
CA LEU A 59 5.84 12.76 14.84
C LEU A 59 7.19 12.89 14.12
N PHE A 60 8.29 12.57 14.81
CA PHE A 60 9.62 12.52 14.19
C PHE A 60 9.71 11.44 13.10
N ASN A 61 9.19 10.23 13.36
CA ASN A 61 9.14 9.18 12.35
C ASN A 61 8.28 9.55 11.15
N LEU A 62 7.16 10.23 11.37
CA LEU A 62 6.29 10.72 10.31
C LEU A 62 6.97 11.76 9.43
N LEU A 63 7.56 12.81 10.04
CA LEU A 63 8.10 13.95 9.31
C LEU A 63 9.47 13.67 8.70
N VAL A 64 10.33 12.96 9.40
CA VAL A 64 11.73 12.81 8.99
C VAL A 64 11.98 11.44 8.40
N MET A 65 11.70 10.38 9.16
CA MET A 65 12.16 9.04 8.78
C MET A 65 11.39 8.46 7.60
N LEU A 66 10.07 8.56 7.60
CA LEU A 66 9.22 8.03 6.54
C LEU A 66 9.55 8.59 5.15
N PRO A 67 9.62 9.93 4.93
CA PRO A 67 9.96 10.45 3.61
C PRO A 67 11.40 10.13 3.21
N ILE A 68 12.37 10.14 4.14
CA ILE A 68 13.76 9.73 3.85
C ILE A 68 13.77 8.29 3.33
N ILE A 69 13.20 7.34 4.07
CA ILE A 69 13.21 5.94 3.70
C ILE A 69 12.51 5.72 2.35
N ARG A 70 11.34 6.34 2.13
CA ARG A 70 10.61 6.17 0.85
C ARG A 70 11.32 6.80 -0.35
N ILE A 71 12.07 7.89 -0.16
CA ILE A 71 12.84 8.53 -1.24
C ILE A 71 14.10 7.72 -1.57
N TYR A 72 14.87 7.30 -0.56
CA TYR A 72 16.12 6.56 -0.77
C TYR A 72 15.88 5.10 -1.17
N PHE A 73 14.81 4.47 -0.67
CA PHE A 73 14.44 3.10 -0.98
C PHE A 73 13.19 3.05 -1.84
N ALA A 74 13.24 3.71 -3.00
CA ALA A 74 12.12 3.72 -3.95
C ALA A 74 11.64 2.31 -4.34
N GLN A 75 12.51 1.30 -4.31
CA GLN A 75 12.16 -0.11 -4.55
C GLN A 75 11.18 -0.68 -3.53
N VAL A 76 11.27 -0.25 -2.26
CA VAL A 76 10.38 -0.69 -1.18
C VAL A 76 8.97 -0.14 -1.39
N SER A 77 8.84 1.00 -2.07
CA SER A 77 7.57 1.67 -2.33
C SER A 77 7.06 1.57 -3.78
N ASN A 78 7.86 1.07 -4.74
CA ASN A 78 7.48 1.02 -6.15
C ASN A 78 6.79 -0.30 -6.50
N ASP A 79 5.49 -0.21 -6.69
CA ASP A 79 4.57 -1.29 -7.06
C ASP A 79 4.32 -1.41 -8.56
N LYS A 80 5.38 -1.45 -9.37
CA LYS A 80 5.21 -1.71 -10.81
C LYS A 80 4.87 -3.18 -11.11
N THR A 81 5.16 -4.09 -10.18
CA THR A 81 5.02 -5.54 -10.40
C THR A 81 3.97 -6.22 -9.50
N ALA A 82 3.49 -5.54 -8.45
CA ALA A 82 2.51 -6.11 -7.54
C ALA A 82 1.08 -5.84 -8.06
N GLN A 83 0.56 -6.78 -8.85
CA GLN A 83 -0.85 -6.85 -9.22
C GLN A 83 -1.53 -7.88 -8.33
N PHE A 84 -2.70 -7.53 -7.80
CA PHE A 84 -3.57 -8.43 -7.07
C PHE A 84 -4.40 -9.22 -8.09
N GLU A 85 -4.07 -10.50 -8.26
CA GLU A 85 -4.85 -11.39 -9.09
C GLU A 85 -6.10 -11.85 -8.33
N THR A 86 -7.29 -11.47 -8.81
CA THR A 86 -8.52 -11.93 -8.16
C THR A 86 -8.75 -13.42 -8.45
N TYR A 87 -9.46 -14.11 -7.56
CA TYR A 87 -9.79 -15.53 -7.75
C TYR A 87 -10.52 -15.78 -9.08
N LYS A 88 -11.39 -14.87 -9.49
CA LYS A 88 -12.13 -14.96 -10.76
C LYS A 88 -11.21 -14.77 -11.96
N ASP A 89 -10.30 -13.79 -11.92
CA ASP A 89 -9.29 -13.62 -12.98
C ASP A 89 -8.41 -14.86 -13.11
N ARG A 90 -7.98 -15.41 -11.97
CA ARG A 90 -7.17 -16.63 -11.94
C ARG A 90 -7.90 -17.82 -12.52
N ALA A 91 -9.16 -18.03 -12.12
CA ALA A 91 -9.98 -19.13 -12.61
C ALA A 91 -10.24 -19.00 -14.12
N LEU A 92 -10.52 -17.79 -14.61
CA LEU A 92 -10.74 -17.54 -16.04
C LEU A 92 -9.46 -17.75 -16.84
N ARG A 93 -8.32 -17.28 -16.34
CA ARG A 93 -7.02 -17.51 -16.96
C ARG A 93 -6.67 -19.00 -17.04
N LEU A 94 -6.95 -19.76 -15.98
CA LEU A 94 -6.78 -21.21 -15.97
C LEU A 94 -7.73 -21.91 -16.95
N HIS A 95 -8.99 -21.47 -17.01
CA HIS A 95 -9.94 -21.98 -17.99
C HIS A 95 -9.47 -21.72 -19.43
N HIS A 96 -8.91 -20.54 -19.72
CA HIS A 96 -8.30 -20.24 -21.01
C HIS A 96 -7.04 -21.07 -21.28
N SER A 97 -6.18 -21.29 -20.28
CA SER A 97 -5.01 -22.15 -20.47
C SER A 97 -5.41 -23.59 -20.73
N ASP A 98 -6.44 -24.10 -20.05
CA ASP A 98 -6.95 -25.45 -20.24
C ASP A 98 -7.62 -25.61 -21.62
N ALA A 99 -8.40 -24.60 -22.05
CA ALA A 99 -9.01 -24.56 -23.37
C ALA A 99 -7.95 -24.50 -24.49
N GLN A 100 -6.86 -23.76 -24.29
CA GLN A 100 -5.71 -23.70 -25.21
C GLN A 100 -4.86 -24.98 -25.18
N ALA A 101 -4.76 -25.63 -24.02
CA ALA A 101 -4.05 -26.90 -23.87
C ALA A 101 -4.85 -28.07 -24.44
N ASN A 102 -6.16 -27.93 -24.66
CA ASN A 102 -7.01 -29.04 -25.08
C ASN A 102 -6.69 -29.47 -26.52
N HIS A 103 -6.11 -30.66 -26.66
CA HIS A 103 -5.69 -31.23 -27.93
C HIS A 103 -6.87 -31.79 -28.71
N LYS A 104 -6.99 -31.47 -29.99
CA LYS A 104 -7.84 -32.24 -30.92
C LYS A 104 -6.90 -33.12 -31.75
N ASN A 105 -6.99 -34.45 -31.60
CA ASN A 105 -6.21 -35.43 -32.36
C ASN A 105 -4.68 -35.36 -32.21
N ARG A 106 -4.15 -35.16 -30.99
CA ARG A 106 -2.69 -35.16 -30.69
C ARG A 106 -1.86 -34.04 -31.37
N ASP A 107 -2.49 -33.17 -32.15
CA ASP A 107 -1.86 -31.99 -32.73
C ASP A 107 -2.31 -30.71 -32.03
N TRP A 108 -1.35 -29.82 -31.81
CA TRP A 108 -1.59 -28.49 -31.25
C TRP A 108 -2.15 -27.60 -32.36
N SER A 109 -3.45 -27.31 -32.31
CA SER A 109 -4.12 -26.47 -33.31
C SER A 109 -4.82 -25.30 -32.63
N ALA A 110 -4.37 -24.08 -32.92
CA ALA A 110 -5.02 -22.84 -32.49
C ALA A 110 -6.36 -22.56 -33.22
N ASN A 111 -6.75 -23.38 -34.19
CA ASN A 111 -7.98 -23.18 -34.96
C ASN A 111 -9.23 -23.35 -34.08
N GLY A 112 -9.91 -22.24 -33.79
CA GLY A 112 -11.20 -22.22 -33.09
C GLY A 112 -11.16 -21.71 -31.65
N VAL A 113 -9.99 -21.36 -31.09
CA VAL A 113 -9.90 -20.73 -29.77
C VAL A 113 -10.19 -19.23 -29.92
N THR A 114 -11.46 -18.88 -30.01
CA THR A 114 -11.90 -17.48 -29.94
C THR A 114 -12.19 -17.13 -28.48
N ALA A 115 -11.29 -16.36 -27.84
CA ALA A 115 -11.58 -15.78 -26.53
C ALA A 115 -12.58 -14.63 -26.72
N ASN A 116 -13.69 -14.65 -25.98
CA ASN A 116 -14.66 -13.56 -26.01
C ASN A 116 -14.05 -12.33 -25.32
N PRO A 117 -13.89 -11.17 -26.00
CA PRO A 117 -13.31 -9.98 -25.37
C PRO A 117 -14.12 -9.46 -24.18
N TRP A 118 -15.41 -9.80 -24.13
CA TRP A 118 -16.37 -9.37 -23.11
C TRP A 118 -16.50 -10.38 -21.96
N GLU A 119 -15.73 -11.46 -21.96
CA GLU A 119 -15.82 -12.52 -20.95
C GLU A 119 -15.55 -11.99 -19.55
N TYR A 120 -14.66 -11.01 -19.39
CA TYR A 120 -14.39 -10.35 -18.11
C TYR A 120 -15.48 -9.35 -17.66
N MET A 121 -16.53 -9.12 -18.47
CA MET A 121 -17.60 -8.16 -18.17
C MET A 121 -18.95 -8.80 -17.85
N HIS A 122 -19.12 -10.12 -18.05
CA HIS A 122 -20.36 -10.81 -17.70
C HIS A 122 -20.49 -11.00 -16.19
N ALA A 123 -21.70 -10.89 -15.62
CA ALA A 123 -21.91 -10.93 -14.17
C ALA A 123 -21.34 -12.18 -13.44
N SER A 124 -21.27 -13.33 -14.13
CA SER A 124 -20.70 -14.57 -13.61
C SER A 124 -19.16 -14.53 -13.53
N THR A 125 -18.50 -13.88 -14.49
CA THR A 125 -17.05 -13.84 -14.71
C THR A 125 -16.43 -12.45 -14.47
N GLN A 126 -17.26 -11.47 -14.09
CA GLN A 126 -16.86 -10.09 -13.85
C GLN A 126 -15.80 -10.04 -12.76
N SER A 127 -14.64 -9.52 -13.11
CA SER A 127 -13.54 -9.31 -12.18
C SER A 127 -13.48 -7.86 -11.71
N TYR A 128 -13.12 -7.69 -10.44
CA TYR A 128 -12.95 -6.38 -9.81
C TYR A 128 -11.49 -5.94 -9.80
N GLN A 129 -10.67 -6.47 -10.73
CA GLN A 129 -9.22 -6.34 -10.71
C GLN A 129 -8.76 -4.91 -10.45
N GLY A 130 -9.32 -3.91 -11.14
CA GLY A 130 -8.94 -2.51 -10.96
C GLY A 130 -9.22 -1.95 -9.54
N VAL A 131 -10.37 -2.26 -8.96
CA VAL A 131 -10.74 -1.80 -7.61
C VAL A 131 -9.92 -2.56 -6.56
N THR A 132 -9.76 -3.87 -6.72
CA THR A 132 -9.00 -4.70 -5.79
C THR A 132 -7.51 -4.38 -5.84
N ASP A 133 -6.94 -4.11 -7.02
CA ASP A 133 -5.56 -3.63 -7.19
C ASP A 133 -5.33 -2.30 -6.49
N TRP A 134 -6.26 -1.36 -6.66
CA TRP A 134 -6.17 -0.07 -6.00
C TRP A 134 -6.22 -0.22 -4.47
N LEU A 135 -7.17 -1.01 -3.96
CA LEU A 135 -7.31 -1.25 -2.53
C LEU A 135 -6.09 -1.99 -1.96
N PHE A 136 -5.56 -2.96 -2.69
CA PHE A 136 -4.35 -3.69 -2.31
C PHE A 136 -3.14 -2.75 -2.21
N LYS A 137 -2.94 -1.86 -3.19
CA LYS A 137 -1.87 -0.85 -3.17
C LYS A 137 -2.02 0.11 -2.00
N LEU A 138 -3.25 0.54 -1.71
CA LEU A 138 -3.52 1.37 -0.53
C LEU A 138 -3.20 0.63 0.77
N ALA A 139 -3.70 -0.59 0.94
CA ALA A 139 -3.46 -1.40 2.13
C ALA A 139 -1.96 -1.68 2.32
N LYS A 140 -1.26 -2.09 1.27
CA LYS A 140 0.20 -2.28 1.30
C LYS A 140 0.92 -1.00 1.73
N GLY A 141 0.58 0.13 1.10
CA GLY A 141 1.16 1.43 1.42
C GLY A 141 0.90 1.85 2.86
N PHE A 142 -0.29 1.56 3.37
CA PHE A 142 -0.70 1.79 4.75
C PHE A 142 0.11 0.95 5.74
N PHE A 143 0.19 -0.38 5.55
CA PHE A 143 0.97 -1.26 6.42
C PHE A 143 2.45 -0.89 6.42
N LEU A 144 3.00 -0.51 5.26
CA LEU A 144 4.38 -0.06 5.16
C LEU A 144 4.61 1.23 5.95
N ASN A 145 3.67 2.18 5.87
CA ASN A 145 3.73 3.40 6.69
C ASN A 145 3.66 3.09 8.18
N LEU A 146 2.74 2.22 8.60
CA LEU A 146 2.60 1.82 10.00
C LEU A 146 3.88 1.16 10.52
N LEU A 147 4.47 0.26 9.74
CA LEU A 147 5.71 -0.43 10.08
C LEU A 147 6.89 0.55 10.19
N LEU A 148 7.02 1.50 9.27
CA LEU A 148 8.03 2.55 9.34
C LEU A 148 7.79 3.54 10.49
N LEU A 149 6.54 3.78 10.87
CA LEU A 149 6.21 4.68 11.98
C LEU A 149 6.58 4.04 13.32
N LEU A 150 6.42 2.73 13.44
CA LEU A 150 6.80 1.94 14.61
C LEU A 150 8.30 1.71 14.70
N PHE A 151 8.98 1.40 13.59
CA PHE A 151 10.36 0.91 13.58
C PHE A 151 11.35 1.76 12.76
N GLY A 152 10.97 2.97 12.37
CA GLY A 152 11.77 3.87 11.53
C GLY A 152 13.25 4.00 11.92
N PRO A 153 13.57 4.21 13.22
CA PRO A 153 14.96 4.35 13.66
C PRO A 153 15.77 3.06 13.50
N LEU A 154 15.15 1.88 13.69
CA LEU A 154 15.83 0.59 13.51
C LEU A 154 16.23 0.38 12.05
N PHE A 155 15.37 0.73 11.09
CA PHE A 155 15.68 0.63 9.67
C PHE A 155 16.84 1.51 9.25
N LEU A 156 16.90 2.75 9.77
CA LEU A 156 18.00 3.65 9.48
C LEU A 156 19.30 3.25 10.17
N GLY A 157 19.23 2.80 11.42
CA GLY A 157 20.38 2.26 12.14
C GLY A 157 21.01 1.09 11.38
N TYR A 158 20.19 0.12 10.96
CA TYR A 158 20.63 -1.00 10.14
C TYR A 158 21.29 -0.55 8.83
N TRP A 159 20.67 0.43 8.13
CA TRP A 159 21.22 0.94 6.88
C TRP A 159 22.56 1.66 7.07
N LEU A 160 22.70 2.48 8.11
CA LEU A 160 23.94 3.20 8.42
C LEU A 160 25.07 2.21 8.69
N ILE A 161 24.83 1.18 9.51
CA ILE A 161 25.81 0.12 9.82
C ILE A 161 26.23 -0.62 8.55
N LYS A 162 25.26 -0.99 7.70
CA LYS A 162 25.57 -1.67 6.43
C LYS A 162 26.39 -0.80 5.48
N LYS A 163 26.13 0.50 5.45
CA LYS A 163 26.85 1.46 4.63
C LYS A 163 28.29 1.66 5.10
N THR A 164 28.51 1.77 6.41
CA THR A 164 29.86 1.90 6.97
C THR A 164 30.67 0.61 6.78
N ALA A 165 30.06 -0.56 6.97
CA ALA A 165 30.72 -1.85 6.73
C ALA A 165 31.22 -1.99 5.28
N ARG A 166 30.42 -1.60 4.29
CA ARG A 166 30.81 -1.63 2.86
C ARG A 166 31.84 -0.58 2.45
N SER A 167 32.04 0.46 3.25
CA SER A 167 33.04 1.49 2.96
C SER A 167 34.42 1.15 3.51
N ALA A 168 34.51 0.11 4.34
CA ALA A 168 35.75 -0.37 4.96
C ALA A 168 36.37 -1.55 4.20
N GLU A 169 35.66 -2.11 3.20
CA GLU A 169 36.15 -3.05 2.19
C GLU A 169 36.60 -2.30 0.94
#